data_AF-A0A563E6C6-F1
#
_entry.id   AF-A0A563E6C6-F1
#
_cell.length_a   1.000
_cell.length_b   1.000
_cell.length_c   1.000
_cell.angle_alpha   90.00
_cell.angle_beta   90.00
_cell.angle_gamma   90.00
#
_symmetry.space_group_name_H-M   'P 1'
#
loop_
_entity.id
_entity.type
_entity.pdbx_description
1 polymer ?
#
loop_
_entity_poly.entity_id
_entity_poly.type
_entity_poly.pdbx_seq_one_letter_code
_entity_poly.pdbx_strand_id
1 'polypeptide(L)'
;MTDDPEEIRAAARKVSALAIRARQEAQHVTTQSAVHWSSVAADRYRDRLADRAADFMSRAADLDALAHALLAHARHVEDHEQAIARAAKILGGDVTAIIHDAEGLVSDAVRLAS
;
A
#
# COMPACT_ATOMS: atom_id res chain seq x y z
N MET A 1 -14.43 1.52 -3.58
CA MET A 1 -13.03 1.52 -4.01
C MET A 1 -13.09 1.26 -5.49
N THR A 2 -12.67 2.22 -6.29
CA THR A 2 -12.58 2.05 -7.73
C THR A 2 -11.27 1.29 -7.98
N ASP A 3 -11.32 0.19 -8.73
CA ASP A 3 -10.13 -0.57 -9.11
C ASP A 3 -9.29 0.15 -10.18
N ASP A 4 -9.33 1.49 -10.22
CA ASP A 4 -8.58 2.29 -11.18
C ASP A 4 -7.07 2.26 -10.81
N PRO A 5 -6.19 1.78 -11.72
CA PRO A 5 -4.75 1.79 -11.50
C PRO A 5 -4.17 3.15 -11.08
N GLU A 6 -4.72 4.26 -11.57
CA GLU A 6 -4.26 5.60 -11.19
C GLU A 6 -4.65 5.99 -9.77
N GLU A 7 -5.85 5.61 -9.32
CA GLU A 7 -6.26 5.79 -7.93
C GLU A 7 -5.39 4.94 -6.98
N ILE A 8 -5.08 3.71 -7.36
CA ILE A 8 -4.20 2.82 -6.59
C ILE A 8 -2.79 3.41 -6.50
N ARG A 9 -2.23 3.95 -7.60
CA ARG A 9 -0.94 4.67 -7.58
C ARG A 9 -0.98 5.92 -6.71
N ALA A 10 -2.08 6.68 -6.76
CA ALA A 10 -2.26 7.84 -5.91
C ALA A 10 -2.29 7.46 -4.42
N ALA A 11 -2.93 6.34 -4.08
CA ALA A 11 -2.88 5.79 -2.73
C ALA A 11 -1.46 5.37 -2.35
N ALA A 12 -0.72 4.69 -3.22
CA ALA A 12 0.66 4.28 -2.97
C ALA A 12 1.57 5.49 -2.67
N ARG A 13 1.44 6.58 -3.46
CA ARG A 13 2.17 7.84 -3.24
C ARG A 13 1.86 8.46 -1.87
N LYS A 14 0.58 8.45 -1.46
CA LYS A 14 0.17 8.94 -0.12
C LYS A 14 0.80 8.10 1.00
N VAL A 15 0.79 6.77 0.86
CA VAL A 15 1.41 5.86 1.83
C VAL A 15 2.92 6.08 1.91
N SER A 16 3.63 6.22 0.78
CA SER A 16 5.06 6.55 0.78
C SER A 16 5.35 7.88 1.47
N ALA A 17 4.50 8.90 1.28
CA ALA A 17 4.64 10.17 1.99
C ALA A 17 4.47 10.01 3.52
N LEU A 18 3.59 9.11 3.96
CA LEU A 18 3.45 8.78 5.39
C LEU A 18 4.69 8.05 5.93
N ALA A 19 5.28 7.14 5.15
CA ALA A 19 6.53 6.47 5.53
C ALA A 19 7.67 7.48 5.71
N ILE A 20 7.78 8.46 4.81
CA ILE A 20 8.75 9.56 4.93
C ILE A 20 8.51 10.36 6.22
N ARG A 21 7.26 10.75 6.49
CA ARG A 21 6.90 11.47 7.72
C ARG A 21 7.25 10.66 8.97
N ALA A 22 6.97 9.36 9.00
CA ALA A 22 7.33 8.50 10.13
C ALA A 22 8.85 8.49 10.41
N ARG A 23 9.68 8.44 9.36
CA ARG A 23 11.15 8.56 9.52
C ARG A 23 11.57 9.93 10.03
N GLN A 24 10.94 11.00 9.54
CA GLN A 24 11.18 12.36 10.02
C GLN A 24 10.82 12.51 11.50
N GLU A 25 9.70 11.94 11.95
CA GLU A 25 9.31 11.93 13.36
C GLU A 25 10.28 11.10 14.22
N ALA A 26 10.76 9.95 13.73
CA ALA A 26 11.80 9.18 14.42
C ALA A 26 13.08 10.02 14.65
N GLN A 27 13.49 10.77 13.62
CA GLN A 27 14.64 11.66 13.70
C GLN A 27 14.36 12.85 14.64
N HIS A 28 13.15 13.40 14.60
CA HIS A 28 12.75 14.53 15.43
C HIS A 28 12.78 14.15 16.92
N VAL A 29 12.20 13.00 17.27
CA VAL A 29 12.18 12.49 18.66
C VAL A 29 13.59 12.25 19.20
N THR A 30 14.53 11.78 18.36
CA THR A 30 15.91 11.52 18.78
C THR A 30 16.76 12.80 18.86
N THR A 31 16.55 13.77 17.97
CA THR A 31 17.39 14.97 17.87
C THR A 31 16.95 16.11 18.79
N GLN A 32 15.64 16.35 18.96
CA GLN A 32 15.16 17.45 19.78
C GLN A 32 15.13 17.15 21.28
N SER A 33 15.14 15.86 21.63
CA SER A 33 15.04 15.43 23.02
C SER A 33 16.41 15.28 23.69
N ALA A 34 17.39 16.08 23.28
CA ALA A 34 18.74 16.09 23.84
C ALA A 34 18.69 16.49 25.33
N VAL A 35 18.64 15.48 26.19
CA VAL A 35 18.68 15.63 27.64
C VAL A 35 20.12 15.82 28.10
N HIS A 36 20.42 17.03 28.56
CA HIS A 36 21.77 17.44 28.97
C HIS A 36 22.11 17.06 30.42
N TRP A 37 21.13 16.63 31.22
CA TRP A 37 21.37 16.22 32.61
C TRP A 37 21.73 14.73 32.70
N SER A 38 22.58 14.39 33.67
CA SER A 38 22.95 13.01 34.00
C SER A 38 22.20 12.54 35.25
N SER A 39 21.33 11.55 35.09
CA SER A 39 20.66 10.86 36.18
C SER A 39 20.06 9.55 35.66
N VAL A 40 19.72 8.63 36.57
CA VAL A 40 19.00 7.39 36.21
C VAL A 40 17.67 7.69 35.49
N ALA A 41 17.02 8.81 35.83
CA ALA A 41 15.82 9.25 35.13
C ALA A 41 16.11 9.73 33.71
N ALA A 42 17.27 10.36 33.49
CA ALA A 42 17.74 10.75 32.15
C ALA A 42 17.98 9.53 31.25
N ASP A 43 18.61 8.48 31.80
CA ASP A 43 18.87 7.22 31.08
C ASP A 43 17.54 6.58 30.64
N ARG A 44 16.61 6.38 31.58
CA ARG A 44 15.29 5.82 31.28
C ARG A 44 14.51 6.65 30.25
N TYR A 45 14.68 7.96 30.25
CA TYR A 45 14.04 8.82 29.27
C TYR A 45 14.66 8.64 27.88
N ARG A 46 16.01 8.57 27.78
CA ARG A 46 16.71 8.26 26.53
C ARG A 46 16.32 6.89 25.96
N ASP A 47 16.19 5.88 26.81
CA ASP A 47 15.74 4.54 26.39
C ASP A 47 14.34 4.60 25.77
N ARG A 48 13.37 5.28 26.42
CA ARG A 48 12.02 5.43 25.88
C ARG A 48 11.97 6.21 24.55
N LEU A 49 12.86 7.19 24.37
CA LEU A 49 12.97 7.90 23.10
C LEU A 49 13.51 7.00 21.99
N ALA A 50 14.50 6.17 22.31
CA ALA A 50 15.04 5.18 21.38
C ALA A 50 13.96 4.16 20.99
N ASP A 51 13.20 3.64 21.96
CA ASP A 51 12.07 2.74 21.71
C ASP A 51 11.01 3.39 20.81
N ARG A 52 10.69 4.67 21.07
CA ARG A 52 9.71 5.40 20.27
C ARG A 52 10.20 5.66 18.85
N ALA A 53 11.47 5.99 18.68
CA ALA A 53 12.08 6.14 17.35
C ALA A 53 12.08 4.81 16.59
N ALA A 54 12.34 3.69 17.27
CA ALA A 54 12.27 2.36 16.68
C ALA A 54 10.84 2.00 16.22
N ASP A 55 9.81 2.32 17.02
CA ASP A 55 8.39 2.14 16.63
C ASP A 55 8.05 2.95 15.36
N PHE A 56 8.48 4.21 15.27
CA PHE A 56 8.29 4.99 14.04
C PHE A 56 9.01 4.40 12.83
N MET A 57 10.23 3.88 13.00
CA MET A 57 10.97 3.23 11.92
C MET A 57 10.31 1.91 11.48
N SER A 58 9.78 1.12 12.41
CA SER A 58 9.01 -0.09 12.10
C SER A 58 7.77 0.25 11.28
N ARG A 59 6.99 1.26 11.71
CA ARG A 59 5.80 1.72 10.98
C ARG A 59 6.16 2.25 9.60
N ALA A 60 7.29 2.94 9.45
CA ALA A 60 7.77 3.38 8.14
C ALA A 60 8.02 2.20 7.20
N ALA A 61 8.62 1.12 7.68
CA ALA A 61 8.86 -0.10 6.91
C ALA A 61 7.55 -0.79 6.50
N ASP A 62 6.56 -0.87 7.41
CA ASP A 62 5.24 -1.41 7.10
C ASP A 62 4.53 -0.59 6.01
N LEU A 63 4.63 0.74 6.10
CA LEU A 63 4.09 1.66 5.09
C LEU A 63 4.81 1.51 3.75
N ASP A 64 6.13 1.33 3.72
CA ASP A 64 6.84 1.03 2.48
C ASP A 64 6.33 -0.27 1.86
N ALA A 65 6.19 -1.34 2.66
CA ALA A 65 5.68 -2.62 2.17
C ALA A 65 4.27 -2.49 1.57
N LEU A 66 3.39 -1.74 2.22
CA LEU A 66 2.06 -1.42 1.70
C LEU A 66 2.13 -0.64 0.39
N ALA A 67 2.98 0.38 0.29
CA ALA A 67 3.15 1.15 -0.94
C ALA A 67 3.63 0.27 -2.10
N HIS A 68 4.58 -0.65 -1.86
CA HIS A 68 5.02 -1.63 -2.85
C HIS A 68 3.89 -2.56 -3.28
N ALA A 69 3.10 -3.07 -2.33
CA ALA A 69 1.95 -3.93 -2.62
C ALA A 69 0.91 -3.21 -3.48
N LEU A 70 0.60 -1.95 -3.19
CA LEU A 70 -0.31 -1.13 -3.99
C LEU A 70 0.21 -0.92 -5.42
N LEU A 71 1.50 -0.63 -5.59
CA LEU A 71 2.09 -0.47 -6.93
C LEU A 71 2.05 -1.78 -7.73
N ALA A 72 2.35 -2.91 -7.08
CA ALA A 72 2.25 -4.23 -7.71
C ALA A 72 0.80 -4.55 -8.10
N HIS A 73 -0.17 -4.19 -7.26
CA HIS A 73 -1.58 -4.37 -7.56
C HIS A 73 -2.05 -3.50 -8.74
N ALA A 74 -1.69 -2.21 -8.76
CA ALA A 74 -2.00 -1.32 -9.88
C ALA A 74 -1.45 -1.88 -11.20
N ARG A 75 -0.23 -2.41 -11.18
CA ARG A 75 0.38 -3.05 -12.34
C ARG A 75 -0.40 -4.29 -12.80
N HIS A 76 -0.84 -5.11 -11.86
CA HIS A 76 -1.61 -6.31 -12.16
C HIS A 76 -2.96 -5.97 -12.80
N VAL A 77 -3.65 -4.92 -12.30
CA VAL A 77 -4.89 -4.43 -12.89
C VAL A 77 -4.66 -3.98 -14.34
N GLU A 78 -3.63 -3.16 -14.60
CA GLU A 78 -3.33 -2.73 -15.97
C GLU A 78 -3.03 -3.90 -16.91
N ASP A 79 -2.26 -4.89 -16.44
CA ASP A 79 -1.92 -6.06 -17.25
C ASP A 79 -3.19 -6.88 -17.57
N HIS A 80 -4.15 -6.97 -16.65
CA HIS A 80 -5.47 -7.56 -16.90
C HIS A 80 -6.32 -6.73 -17.86
N GLU A 81 -6.41 -5.42 -17.69
CA GLU A 81 -7.15 -4.53 -18.59
C GLU A 81 -6.60 -4.62 -20.02
N GLN A 82 -5.28 -4.64 -20.18
CA GLN A 82 -4.63 -4.82 -21.47
C GLN A 82 -4.90 -6.21 -22.08
N ALA A 83 -4.91 -7.27 -21.26
CA ALA A 83 -5.24 -8.61 -21.72
C ALA A 83 -6.69 -8.69 -22.23
N ILE A 84 -7.63 -8.10 -21.49
CA ILE A 84 -9.05 -8.00 -21.88
C ILE A 84 -9.20 -7.20 -23.16
N ALA A 85 -8.54 -6.03 -23.26
CA ALA A 85 -8.59 -5.19 -24.46
C ALA A 85 -8.01 -5.90 -25.69
N ARG A 86 -6.94 -6.69 -25.54
CA ARG A 86 -6.38 -7.53 -26.61
C ARG A 86 -7.35 -8.64 -27.02
N ALA A 87 -7.94 -9.34 -26.07
CA ALA A 87 -8.91 -10.40 -26.33
C ALA A 87 -10.14 -9.86 -27.08
N ALA A 88 -10.69 -8.73 -26.62
CA ALA A 88 -11.76 -7.99 -27.28
C ALA A 88 -11.44 -7.64 -28.73
N LYS A 89 -10.24 -7.09 -28.98
CA LYS A 89 -9.80 -6.73 -30.33
C LYS A 89 -9.66 -7.94 -31.27
N ILE A 90 -9.21 -9.08 -30.73
CA ILE A 90 -9.06 -10.33 -31.50
C ILE A 90 -10.42 -10.94 -31.84
N LEU A 91 -11.37 -10.90 -30.91
CA LEU A 91 -12.70 -11.51 -31.07
C LEU A 91 -13.66 -10.66 -31.91
N GLY A 92 -13.29 -9.42 -32.26
CA GLY A 92 -14.06 -8.56 -33.17
C GLY A 92 -15.44 -8.14 -32.66
N GLY A 93 -15.72 -8.33 -31.36
CA GLY A 93 -17.04 -8.17 -30.76
C GLY A 93 -17.07 -7.17 -29.62
N ASP A 94 -18.24 -6.54 -29.47
CA ASP A 94 -18.61 -5.57 -28.44
C ASP A 94 -18.26 -6.11 -27.04
N VAL A 95 -17.23 -5.52 -26.42
CA VAL A 95 -16.58 -5.96 -25.17
C VAL A 95 -17.57 -6.12 -24.02
N THR A 96 -18.64 -5.32 -24.06
CA THR A 96 -19.74 -5.29 -23.11
C THR A 96 -20.47 -6.64 -23.01
N ALA A 97 -20.58 -7.39 -24.11
CA ALA A 97 -21.21 -8.71 -24.12
C ALA A 97 -20.32 -9.78 -23.47
N ILE A 98 -19.00 -9.71 -23.67
CA ILE A 98 -18.05 -10.70 -23.15
C ILE A 98 -17.87 -10.55 -21.64
N ILE A 99 -17.82 -9.31 -21.13
CA ILE A 99 -17.74 -9.05 -19.69
C ILE A 99 -19.00 -9.58 -18.97
N HIS A 100 -20.18 -9.35 -19.54
CA HIS A 100 -21.43 -9.85 -18.96
C HIS A 100 -21.54 -11.38 -18.99
N ASP A 101 -20.95 -12.04 -20.00
CA ASP A 101 -20.89 -13.51 -20.08
C ASP A 101 -19.88 -14.09 -19.08
N ALA A 102 -18.75 -13.40 -18.87
CA ALA A 102 -17.74 -13.79 -17.89
C ALA A 102 -18.24 -13.66 -16.44
N GLU A 103 -18.98 -12.60 -16.11
CA GLU A 103 -19.63 -12.45 -14.79
C GLU A 103 -20.67 -13.54 -14.52
N GLY A 104 -21.41 -13.96 -15.55
CA GLY A 104 -22.34 -15.10 -15.46
C GLY A 104 -21.63 -16.42 -15.15
N LEU A 105 -20.55 -16.71 -15.87
CA LEU A 105 -19.75 -17.93 -15.67
C LEU A 105 -19.08 -18.00 -14.30
N VAL A 106 -18.58 -16.87 -13.78
CA VAL A 106 -18.01 -16.80 -12.43
C VAL A 106 -19.10 -16.99 -11.36
N SER A 107 -20.28 -16.41 -11.55
CA SER A 107 -21.41 -16.57 -10.63
C SER A 107 -21.90 -18.03 -10.57
N ASP A 108 -22.00 -18.70 -11.73
CA ASP A 108 -22.40 -20.11 -11.81
C ASP A 108 -21.35 -21.05 -11.23
N ALA A 109 -20.05 -20.77 -11.43
CA ALA A 109 -18.98 -21.53 -10.82
C ALA A 109 -19.00 -21.43 -9.28
N VAL A 110 -19.30 -20.25 -8.73
CA VAL A 110 -19.45 -20.06 -7.28
C VAL A 110 -20.69 -20.76 -6.73
N ARG A 111 -21.78 -20.81 -7.50
CA ARG A 111 -23.02 -21.53 -7.13
C ARG A 111 -22.87 -23.04 -7.13
N LEU A 112 -22.08 -23.60 -8.05
CA LEU A 112 -21.80 -25.03 -8.13
C LEU A 112 -20.80 -25.53 -7.08
N ALA A 113 -20.01 -24.62 -6.50
CA ALA A 113 -19.07 -24.91 -5.43
C ALA A 113 -19.66 -24.76 -4.01
N SER A 114 -20.92 -24.31 -3.90
CA SER A 114 -21.68 -24.14 -2.64
C SER A 114 -22.70 -25.26 -2.47
#